data_AF-A0A8B5YET7-F1
#
_entry.id   AF-A0A8B5YET7-F1
#
_cell.length_a   1.000
_cell.length_b   1.000
_cell.length_c   1.000
_cell.angle_alpha   90.00
_cell.angle_beta   90.00
_cell.angle_gamma   90.00
#
_symmetry.space_group_name_H-M   'P 1'
#
loop_
_entity.id
_entity.type
_entity.pdbx_description
1 polymer ?
#
loop_
_entity_poly.entity_id
_entity_poly.type
_entity_poly.pdbx_seq_one_letter_code
_entity_poly.pdbx_strand_id
1 'polypeptide(L)'
;MNLLRNIKIRSKLFVIIIISALALSIVGIQGVGGLSKLSKGSEMIYQDQLIPNQLFARLKANNLDLDTYKFELMVTKDNDRNDTLQKNIKEKNEENNTLMEKIDQLKLMDNVSEKYESFKSEYKKLQDISSEMLSLAVKNENDKAYDVYLKEMDPQRETVNQLIEDIQTLNADNAKTIYQRDSKEAGSIITLLIIVIAASLVLSISIGLLMTRLITKPIKDIQALFAETEQGDFTVKGTYQSKDELGLLTASFNKMVAGVRSIIETVGETSHQVASSSQELSASADESTKAQRRSRSLR
;
A
#
# COMPACT_ATOMS: atom_id res chain seq x y z
N MET A 1 5.46 -29.83 13.63
CA MET A 1 6.92 -29.57 13.71
C MET A 1 7.81 -30.58 12.98
N ASN A 2 7.36 -31.82 12.69
CA ASN A 2 8.21 -32.82 12.01
C ASN A 2 8.46 -32.58 10.52
N LEU A 3 7.55 -31.86 9.82
CA LEU A 3 7.71 -31.58 8.39
C LEU A 3 8.89 -30.63 8.15
N LEU A 4 8.92 -29.49 8.84
CA LEU A 4 9.96 -28.46 8.72
C LEU A 4 11.35 -28.96 9.12
N ARG A 5 11.45 -29.96 10.00
CA ARG A 5 12.74 -30.51 10.43
C ARG A 5 13.44 -31.27 9.29
N ASN A 6 12.69 -32.05 8.52
CA ASN A 6 13.23 -32.96 7.50
C ASN A 6 13.47 -32.33 6.13
N ILE A 7 13.09 -31.06 5.93
CA ILE A 7 13.36 -30.36 4.67
C ILE A 7 14.77 -29.79 4.65
N LYS A 8 15.32 -29.73 3.43
CA LYS A 8 16.63 -29.14 3.14
C LYS A 8 16.75 -27.71 3.67
N ILE A 9 17.96 -27.32 4.11
CA ILE A 9 18.26 -25.97 4.62
C ILE A 9 17.89 -24.91 3.58
N ARG A 10 18.23 -25.14 2.30
CA ARG A 10 17.85 -24.23 1.20
C ARG A 10 16.35 -23.99 1.15
N SER A 11 15.54 -25.04 1.30
CA SER A 11 14.08 -24.95 1.28
C SER A 11 13.56 -24.20 2.52
N LYS A 12 14.15 -24.44 3.70
CA LYS A 12 13.82 -23.69 4.93
C LYS A 12 14.03 -22.18 4.73
N LEU A 13 15.17 -21.77 4.17
CA LEU A 13 15.47 -20.36 3.89
C LEU A 13 14.51 -19.76 2.85
N PHE A 14 14.20 -20.50 1.78
CA PHE A 14 13.25 -20.06 0.74
C PHE A 14 11.85 -19.80 1.32
N VAL A 15 11.38 -20.63 2.25
CA VAL A 15 10.07 -20.44 2.90
C VAL A 15 10.01 -19.11 3.65
N ILE A 16 11.07 -18.70 4.34
CA ILE A 16 11.12 -17.40 5.04
C ILE A 16 10.99 -16.27 4.02
N ILE A 17 11.80 -16.30 2.96
CA ILE A 17 11.83 -15.27 1.94
C ILE A 17 10.46 -15.13 1.27
N ILE A 18 9.82 -16.26 0.93
CA ILE A 18 8.48 -16.27 0.34
C ILE A 18 7.45 -15.67 1.30
N ILE A 19 7.46 -16.06 2.58
CA ILE A 19 6.51 -15.53 3.58
C ILE A 19 6.71 -14.02 3.76
N SER A 20 7.96 -13.55 3.87
CA SER A 20 8.27 -12.12 3.98
C SER A 20 7.87 -11.35 2.72
N ALA A 21 8.12 -11.90 1.53
CA ALA A 21 7.72 -11.29 0.26
C ALA A 21 6.19 -11.23 0.13
N LEU A 22 5.47 -12.27 0.54
CA LEU A 22 4.01 -12.28 0.56
C LEU A 22 3.45 -11.24 1.54
N ALA A 23 4.01 -11.14 2.74
CA ALA A 23 3.61 -10.14 3.72
C ALA A 23 3.79 -8.71 3.18
N LEU A 24 4.95 -8.42 2.57
CA LEU A 24 5.21 -7.14 1.92
C LEU A 24 4.26 -6.86 0.75
N SER A 25 3.97 -7.88 -0.06
CA SER A 25 3.06 -7.77 -1.20
C SER A 25 1.63 -7.44 -0.73
N ILE A 26 1.17 -8.07 0.34
CA ILE A 26 -0.16 -7.81 0.93
C ILE A 26 -0.24 -6.36 1.41
N VAL A 27 0.77 -5.88 2.14
CA VAL A 27 0.84 -4.48 2.62
C VAL A 27 0.86 -3.51 1.43
N GLY A 28 1.67 -3.79 0.42
CA GLY A 28 1.78 -2.95 -0.78
C GLY A 28 0.46 -2.87 -1.56
N ILE A 29 -0.19 -4.01 -1.81
CA ILE A 29 -1.48 -4.06 -2.53
C ILE A 29 -2.55 -3.29 -1.76
N GLN A 30 -2.65 -3.49 -0.45
CA GLN A 30 -3.62 -2.76 0.37
C GLN A 30 -3.34 -1.25 0.40
N GLY A 31 -2.07 -0.85 0.52
CA GLY A 31 -1.67 0.55 0.51
C GLY A 31 -2.03 1.24 -0.81
N VAL A 32 -1.69 0.62 -1.95
CA VAL A 32 -2.01 1.16 -3.28
C VAL A 32 -3.52 1.20 -3.51
N GLY A 33 -4.24 0.14 -3.15
CA GLY A 33 -5.70 0.09 -3.27
C GLY A 33 -6.41 1.18 -2.45
N GLY A 34 -5.95 1.40 -1.22
CA GLY A 34 -6.47 2.46 -0.35
C GLY A 34 -6.19 3.86 -0.89
N LEU A 35 -4.97 4.10 -1.36
CA LEU A 35 -4.59 5.39 -1.94
C LEU A 35 -5.36 5.69 -3.23
N SER A 36 -5.57 4.69 -4.08
CA SER A 36 -6.36 4.84 -5.31
C SER A 36 -7.81 5.23 -5.02
N LYS A 37 -8.43 4.66 -3.99
CA LYS A 37 -9.78 5.04 -3.57
C LYS A 37 -9.85 6.48 -3.07
N LEU A 38 -8.91 6.88 -2.21
CA LEU A 38 -8.83 8.26 -1.71
C LEU A 38 -8.60 9.27 -2.85
N SER A 39 -7.75 8.91 -3.82
CA SER A 39 -7.51 9.72 -5.02
C SER A 39 -8.79 9.93 -5.83
N LYS A 40 -9.58 8.88 -6.07
CA LYS A 40 -10.86 8.99 -6.79
C LYS A 40 -11.86 9.88 -6.05
N GLY A 41 -11.92 9.76 -4.73
CA GLY A 41 -12.74 10.62 -3.88
C GLY A 41 -12.40 12.10 -4.01
N SER A 42 -11.10 12.41 -3.93
CA SER A 42 -10.59 13.76 -4.13
C SER A 42 -10.85 14.28 -5.54
N GLU A 43 -10.75 13.43 -6.56
CA GLU A 43 -11.06 13.76 -7.94
C GLU A 43 -12.55 14.11 -8.09
N MET A 44 -13.46 13.31 -7.52
CA MET A 44 -14.89 13.62 -7.53
C MET A 44 -15.23 14.95 -6.83
N ILE A 45 -14.59 15.25 -5.69
CA ILE A 45 -14.79 16.54 -5.01
C ILE A 45 -14.35 17.70 -5.91
N TYR A 46 -13.21 17.55 -6.60
CA TYR A 46 -12.67 18.61 -7.44
C TYR A 46 -13.43 18.77 -8.77
N GLN A 47 -13.50 17.70 -9.55
CA GLN A 47 -14.08 17.69 -10.90
C GLN A 47 -15.60 17.77 -10.88
N ASP A 48 -16.25 16.99 -10.01
CA ASP A 48 -17.71 16.80 -10.08
C ASP A 48 -18.48 17.75 -9.16
N GLN A 49 -17.81 18.40 -8.19
CA GLN A 49 -18.46 19.35 -7.25
C GLN A 49 -17.88 20.76 -7.33
N LEU A 50 -16.56 20.92 -7.14
CA LEU A 50 -15.94 22.25 -7.03
C LEU A 50 -15.97 23.02 -8.35
N ILE A 51 -15.56 22.41 -9.47
CA ILE A 51 -15.55 23.06 -10.79
C ILE A 51 -16.97 23.50 -11.20
N PRO A 52 -18.01 22.64 -11.21
CA PRO A 52 -19.38 23.07 -11.48
C PRO A 52 -19.80 24.23 -10.57
N ASN A 53 -19.53 24.13 -9.27
CA ASN A 53 -19.91 25.16 -8.31
C ASN A 53 -19.25 26.53 -8.60
N GLN A 54 -18.01 26.55 -9.06
CA GLN A 54 -17.34 27.77 -9.51
C GLN A 54 -17.99 28.38 -10.76
N LEU A 55 -18.41 27.54 -11.71
CA LEU A 55 -19.12 28.00 -12.91
C LEU A 55 -20.49 28.59 -12.55
N PHE A 56 -21.25 27.93 -11.67
CA PHE A 56 -22.52 28.45 -11.14
C PHE A 56 -22.34 29.76 -10.37
N ALA A 57 -21.27 29.89 -9.57
CA ALA A 57 -20.95 31.14 -8.88
C ALA A 57 -20.65 32.27 -9.88
N ARG A 58 -19.91 31.98 -10.96
CA ARG A 58 -19.63 32.95 -12.02
C ARG A 58 -20.92 33.36 -12.76
N LEU A 59 -21.80 32.40 -13.04
CA LEU A 59 -23.09 32.65 -13.67
C LEU A 59 -23.96 33.57 -12.80
N LYS A 60 -24.02 33.33 -11.49
CA LYS A 60 -24.71 34.20 -10.52
C LYS A 60 -24.13 35.61 -10.52
N ALA A 61 -22.80 35.74 -10.51
CA ALA A 61 -22.14 37.05 -10.55
C ALA A 61 -22.45 37.82 -11.84
N ASN A 62 -22.41 37.15 -12.99
CA ASN A 62 -22.78 37.76 -14.27
C ASN A 62 -24.26 38.17 -14.32
N ASN A 63 -25.17 37.41 -13.69
CA ASN A 63 -26.58 37.79 -13.59
C ASN A 63 -26.76 39.06 -12.75
N LEU A 64 -26.00 39.24 -11.67
CA LEU A 64 -26.00 40.50 -10.90
C LEU A 64 -25.47 41.69 -11.71
N ASP A 65 -24.42 41.49 -12.53
CA ASP A 65 -23.95 42.52 -13.47
C ASP A 65 -25.03 42.88 -14.50
N LEU A 66 -25.70 41.86 -15.07
CA LEU A 66 -26.79 42.03 -16.02
C LEU A 66 -27.94 42.83 -15.41
N ASP A 67 -28.34 42.52 -14.19
CA ASP A 67 -29.38 43.27 -13.49
C ASP A 67 -28.97 44.72 -13.30
N THR A 68 -27.74 44.97 -12.88
CA THR A 68 -27.19 46.32 -12.71
C THR A 68 -27.25 47.12 -14.02
N TYR A 69 -26.80 46.53 -15.14
CA TYR A 69 -26.83 47.20 -16.44
C TYR A 69 -28.25 47.45 -16.95
N LYS A 70 -29.16 46.49 -16.74
CA LYS A 70 -30.58 46.62 -17.11
C LYS A 70 -31.26 47.73 -16.32
N PHE A 71 -31.01 47.80 -15.01
CA PHE A 71 -31.51 48.87 -14.17
C PHE A 71 -30.99 50.24 -14.60
N GLU A 72 -29.71 50.36 -14.90
CA GLU A 72 -29.13 51.62 -15.37
C GLU A 72 -29.73 52.04 -16.71
N LEU A 73 -29.96 51.08 -17.62
CA LEU A 73 -30.58 51.34 -18.92
C LEU A 73 -32.02 51.88 -18.79
N MET A 74 -32.77 51.45 -17.77
CA MET A 74 -34.12 51.97 -17.50
C MET A 74 -34.13 53.42 -16.97
N VAL A 75 -32.99 53.95 -16.52
CA VAL A 75 -32.90 55.25 -15.83
C VAL A 75 -32.12 56.28 -16.65
N THR A 76 -31.07 55.87 -17.35
CA THR A 76 -30.21 56.79 -18.09
C THR A 76 -30.94 57.45 -19.27
N LYS A 77 -30.56 58.69 -19.56
CA LYS A 77 -31.07 59.48 -20.71
C LYS A 77 -29.97 59.77 -21.74
N ASP A 78 -28.75 59.30 -21.48
CA ASP A 78 -27.59 59.47 -22.34
C ASP A 78 -27.52 58.32 -23.36
N ASN A 79 -27.55 58.68 -24.65
CA ASN A 79 -27.54 57.72 -25.75
C ASN A 79 -26.22 56.97 -25.88
N ASP A 80 -25.07 57.63 -25.65
CA ASP A 80 -23.76 56.96 -25.72
C ASP A 80 -23.63 55.95 -24.57
N ARG A 81 -24.22 56.28 -23.41
CA ARG A 81 -24.30 55.35 -22.28
C ARG A 81 -25.24 54.17 -22.56
N ASN A 82 -26.38 54.42 -23.21
CA ASN A 82 -27.31 53.36 -23.63
C ASN A 82 -26.63 52.33 -24.52
N ASP A 83 -25.88 52.77 -25.54
CA ASP A 83 -25.17 51.87 -26.45
C ASP A 83 -24.11 51.05 -25.72
N THR A 84 -23.40 51.68 -24.77
CA THR A 84 -22.42 51.01 -23.91
C THR A 84 -23.07 49.92 -23.05
N LEU A 85 -24.21 50.22 -22.41
CA LEU A 85 -24.92 49.26 -21.56
C LEU A 85 -25.47 48.08 -22.37
N GLN A 86 -26.03 48.34 -23.56
CA GLN A 86 -26.49 47.26 -24.45
C GLN A 86 -25.35 46.34 -24.88
N LYS A 87 -24.17 46.91 -25.18
CA LYS A 87 -22.97 46.12 -25.47
C LYS A 87 -22.57 45.25 -24.27
N ASN A 88 -22.49 45.83 -23.07
CA ASN A 88 -22.12 45.07 -21.86
C ASN A 88 -23.12 43.95 -21.55
N ILE A 89 -24.42 44.21 -21.73
CA ILE A 89 -25.48 43.20 -21.57
C ILE A 89 -25.27 42.05 -22.56
N LYS A 90 -24.99 42.36 -23.83
CA LYS A 90 -24.72 41.37 -24.86
C LYS A 90 -23.50 40.52 -24.51
N GLU A 91 -22.38 41.15 -24.16
CA GLU A 91 -21.13 40.46 -23.78
C GLU A 91 -21.34 39.53 -22.57
N LYS A 92 -22.08 39.97 -21.55
CA LYS A 92 -22.39 39.14 -20.37
C LYS A 92 -23.31 37.97 -20.69
N ASN A 93 -24.30 38.16 -21.56
CA ASN A 93 -25.14 37.06 -22.03
C ASN A 93 -24.33 36.02 -22.83
N GLU A 94 -23.40 36.46 -23.68
CA GLU A 94 -22.48 35.57 -24.41
C GLU A 94 -21.54 34.80 -23.44
N GLU A 95 -21.03 35.48 -22.41
CA GLU A 95 -20.24 34.84 -21.34
C GLU A 95 -21.08 33.78 -20.62
N ASN A 96 -22.34 34.08 -20.28
CA ASN A 96 -23.24 33.13 -19.62
C ASN A 96 -23.56 31.91 -20.50
N ASN A 97 -23.81 32.11 -21.79
CA ASN A 97 -24.00 30.99 -22.73
C ASN A 97 -22.76 30.10 -22.77
N THR A 98 -21.56 30.70 -22.82
CA THR A 98 -20.29 29.96 -22.79
C THR A 98 -20.11 29.19 -21.47
N LEU A 99 -20.52 29.75 -20.34
CA LEU A 99 -20.49 29.06 -19.05
C LEU A 99 -21.46 27.89 -19.01
N MET A 100 -22.66 28.06 -19.56
CA MET A 100 -23.66 26.99 -19.66
C MET A 100 -23.17 25.85 -20.56
N GLU A 101 -22.60 26.16 -21.73
CA GLU A 101 -21.98 25.15 -22.61
C GLU A 101 -20.86 24.37 -21.91
N LYS A 102 -20.04 25.05 -21.08
CA LYS A 102 -19.04 24.37 -20.26
C LYS A 102 -19.68 23.45 -19.23
N ILE A 103 -20.75 23.87 -18.57
CA ILE A 103 -21.48 23.05 -17.59
C ILE A 103 -22.11 21.84 -18.28
N ASP A 104 -22.69 21.99 -19.47
CA ASP A 104 -23.29 20.89 -20.25
C ASP A 104 -22.26 19.81 -20.64
N GLN A 105 -20.96 20.15 -20.69
CA GLN A 105 -19.87 19.20 -20.95
C GLN A 105 -19.39 18.46 -19.68
N LEU A 106 -19.79 18.92 -18.49
CA LEU A 106 -19.39 18.30 -17.23
C LEU A 106 -20.29 17.11 -16.90
N LYS A 107 -19.71 16.12 -16.22
CA LYS A 107 -20.45 15.01 -15.63
C LYS A 107 -21.01 15.43 -14.27
N LEU A 108 -22.18 16.06 -14.28
CA LEU A 108 -22.90 16.42 -13.05
C LEU A 108 -23.44 15.16 -12.35
N MET A 109 -23.56 15.21 -11.03
CA MET A 109 -24.31 14.20 -10.29
C MET A 109 -25.81 14.27 -10.62
N ASP A 110 -26.51 13.15 -10.57
CA ASP A 110 -27.93 13.04 -10.99
C ASP A 110 -28.83 14.11 -10.31
N ASN A 111 -28.67 14.32 -9.00
CA ASN A 111 -29.42 15.32 -8.24
C ASN A 111 -29.14 16.77 -8.67
N VAL A 112 -27.90 17.04 -9.10
CA VAL A 112 -27.49 18.35 -9.62
C VAL A 112 -27.94 18.53 -11.06
N SER A 113 -27.87 17.48 -11.87
CA SER A 113 -28.32 17.47 -13.26
C SER A 113 -29.81 17.79 -13.37
N GLU A 114 -30.66 17.20 -12.51
CA GLU A 114 -32.09 17.48 -12.48
C GLU A 114 -32.40 18.96 -12.19
N LYS A 115 -31.72 19.52 -11.18
CA LYS A 115 -31.85 20.94 -10.84
C LYS A 115 -31.30 21.86 -11.93
N TYR A 116 -30.24 21.44 -12.62
CA TYR A 116 -29.66 22.19 -13.72
C TYR A 116 -30.58 22.27 -14.94
N GLU A 117 -31.31 21.19 -15.28
CA GLU A 117 -32.33 21.24 -16.33
C GLU A 117 -33.48 22.20 -15.96
N SER A 118 -33.90 22.18 -14.70
CA SER A 118 -34.89 23.15 -14.19
C SER A 118 -34.36 24.59 -14.31
N PHE A 119 -33.10 24.82 -13.93
CA PHE A 119 -32.42 26.10 -14.10
C PHE A 119 -32.41 26.55 -15.56
N LYS A 120 -32.05 25.69 -16.52
CA LYS A 120 -32.02 26.05 -17.95
C LYS A 120 -33.38 26.52 -18.45
N SER A 121 -34.45 25.82 -18.08
CA SER A 121 -35.83 26.19 -18.40
C SER A 121 -36.22 27.55 -17.83
N GLU A 122 -36.00 27.76 -16.53
CA GLU A 122 -36.36 29.02 -15.86
C GLU A 122 -35.47 30.20 -16.28
N TYR A 123 -34.20 29.93 -16.60
CA TYR A 123 -33.28 30.93 -17.13
C TYR A 123 -33.70 31.40 -18.52
N LYS A 124 -34.19 30.49 -19.37
CA LYS A 124 -34.72 30.86 -20.69
C LYS A 124 -35.93 31.79 -20.58
N LYS A 125 -36.87 31.50 -19.66
CA LYS A 125 -38.00 32.40 -19.37
C LYS A 125 -37.53 33.78 -18.89
N LEU A 126 -36.53 33.81 -18.01
CA LEU A 126 -35.93 35.06 -17.53
C LEU A 126 -35.32 35.87 -18.68
N GLN A 127 -34.64 35.22 -19.63
CA GLN A 127 -34.10 35.87 -20.83
C GLN A 127 -35.21 36.45 -21.72
N ASP A 128 -36.30 35.72 -21.90
CA ASP A 128 -37.42 36.16 -22.73
C ASP A 128 -38.13 37.38 -22.12
N ILE A 129 -38.44 37.35 -20.81
CA ILE A 129 -38.98 38.50 -20.06
C ILE A 129 -38.00 39.69 -20.12
N SER A 130 -36.71 39.42 -19.95
CA SER A 130 -35.68 40.45 -20.03
C SER A 130 -35.64 41.12 -21.40
N SER A 131 -35.85 40.37 -22.48
CA SER A 131 -35.87 40.91 -23.84
C SER A 131 -37.08 41.83 -24.05
N GLU A 132 -38.25 41.45 -23.53
CA GLU A 132 -39.46 42.28 -23.57
C GLU A 132 -39.24 43.60 -22.82
N MET A 133 -38.76 43.52 -21.57
CA MET A 133 -38.47 44.69 -20.73
C MET A 133 -37.46 45.64 -21.41
N LEU A 134 -36.37 45.10 -21.95
CA LEU A 134 -35.36 45.90 -22.65
C LEU A 134 -35.93 46.59 -23.90
N SER A 135 -36.83 45.93 -24.63
CA SER A 135 -37.47 46.53 -25.81
C SER A 135 -38.35 47.75 -25.49
N LEU A 136 -38.94 47.79 -24.29
CA LEU A 136 -39.71 48.92 -23.78
C LEU A 136 -38.78 50.04 -23.30
N ALA A 137 -37.71 49.70 -22.57
CA ALA A 137 -36.72 50.65 -22.09
C ALA A 137 -36.04 51.41 -23.24
N VAL A 138 -35.65 50.73 -24.32
CA VAL A 138 -35.02 51.36 -25.49
C VAL A 138 -35.98 52.32 -26.23
N LYS A 139 -37.30 52.11 -26.11
CA LYS A 139 -38.32 53.04 -26.65
C LYS A 139 -38.61 54.22 -25.72
N ASN A 140 -37.88 54.37 -24.62
CA ASN A 140 -38.13 55.33 -23.54
C ASN A 140 -39.49 55.12 -22.84
N GLU A 141 -40.07 53.92 -22.92
CA GLU A 141 -41.30 53.55 -22.21
C GLU A 141 -40.98 53.02 -20.80
N ASN A 142 -40.20 53.77 -20.04
CA ASN A 142 -39.54 53.29 -18.82
C ASN A 142 -40.52 52.88 -17.71
N ASP A 143 -41.67 53.53 -17.60
CA ASP A 143 -42.71 53.14 -16.64
C ASP A 143 -43.28 51.73 -16.95
N LYS A 144 -43.47 51.41 -18.23
CA LYS A 144 -43.93 50.08 -18.64
C LYS A 144 -42.84 49.02 -18.46
N ALA A 145 -41.59 49.38 -18.78
CA ALA A 145 -40.44 48.49 -18.55
C ALA A 145 -40.29 48.15 -17.06
N TYR A 146 -40.49 49.14 -16.18
CA TYR A 146 -40.46 48.94 -14.73
C TYR A 146 -41.63 48.09 -14.22
N ASP A 147 -42.82 48.25 -14.81
CA ASP A 147 -43.99 47.41 -14.51
C ASP A 147 -43.74 45.93 -14.84
N VAL A 148 -43.13 45.63 -16.00
CA VAL A 148 -42.69 44.28 -16.39
C VAL A 148 -41.61 43.78 -15.42
N TYR A 149 -40.68 44.66 -15.03
CA TYR A 149 -39.65 44.31 -14.06
C TYR A 149 -40.26 43.82 -12.73
N LEU A 150 -41.17 44.60 -12.14
CA LEU A 150 -41.76 44.29 -10.83
C LEU A 150 -42.66 43.06 -10.85
N LYS A 151 -43.46 42.88 -11.92
CA LYS A 151 -44.48 41.83 -11.98
C LYS A 151 -43.94 40.50 -12.46
N GLU A 152 -42.92 40.50 -13.32
CA GLU A 152 -42.47 39.31 -14.04
C GLU A 152 -40.98 39.05 -13.85
N MET A 153 -40.12 40.06 -14.06
CA MET A 153 -38.66 39.86 -14.01
C MET A 153 -38.16 39.56 -12.58
N ASP A 154 -38.61 40.30 -11.57
CA ASP A 154 -38.15 40.18 -10.19
C ASP A 154 -38.49 38.80 -9.57
N PRO A 155 -39.74 38.29 -9.66
CA PRO A 155 -40.07 36.94 -9.21
C PRO A 155 -39.35 35.83 -9.99
N GLN A 156 -39.20 36.00 -11.32
CA GLN A 156 -38.50 35.02 -12.15
C GLN A 156 -37.00 34.99 -11.82
N ARG A 157 -36.39 36.15 -11.56
CA ARG A 157 -35.00 36.24 -11.13
C ARG A 157 -34.80 35.52 -9.81
N GLU A 158 -35.69 35.73 -8.84
CA GLU A 158 -35.61 35.03 -7.55
C GLU A 158 -35.68 33.51 -7.72
N THR A 159 -36.57 33.03 -8.60
CA THR A 159 -36.67 31.61 -8.94
C THR A 159 -35.36 31.06 -9.52
N VAL A 160 -34.74 31.79 -10.45
CA VAL A 160 -33.44 31.42 -11.05
C VAL A 160 -32.31 31.44 -10.02
N ASN A 161 -32.27 32.46 -9.15
CA ASN A 161 -31.26 32.58 -8.10
C ASN A 161 -31.36 31.44 -7.08
N GLN A 162 -32.58 31.11 -6.65
CA GLN A 162 -32.83 30.00 -5.75
C GLN A 162 -32.39 28.66 -6.35
N LEU A 163 -32.61 28.43 -7.66
CA LEU A 163 -32.14 27.23 -8.33
C LEU A 163 -30.61 27.14 -8.36
N ILE A 164 -29.90 28.25 -8.57
CA ILE A 164 -28.45 28.28 -8.44
C ILE A 164 -28.05 27.92 -7.00
N GLU A 165 -28.64 28.56 -5.99
CA GLU A 165 -28.31 28.29 -4.57
C GLU A 165 -28.57 26.85 -4.16
N ASP A 166 -29.67 26.26 -4.60
CA ASP A 166 -29.99 24.83 -4.43
C ASP A 166 -28.87 23.97 -5.03
N ILE A 167 -28.44 24.25 -6.26
CA ILE A 167 -27.36 23.52 -6.93
C ILE A 167 -26.04 23.64 -6.17
N GLN A 168 -25.69 24.86 -5.73
CA GLN A 168 -24.46 25.09 -4.96
C GLN A 168 -24.48 24.34 -3.63
N THR A 169 -25.64 24.30 -2.96
CA THR A 169 -25.85 23.56 -1.71
C THR A 169 -25.73 22.06 -1.95
N LEU A 170 -26.34 21.52 -3.02
CA LEU A 170 -26.21 20.12 -3.39
C LEU A 170 -24.76 19.73 -3.67
N ASN A 171 -24.01 20.56 -4.41
CA ASN A 171 -22.58 20.31 -4.65
C ASN A 171 -21.76 20.29 -3.34
N ALA A 172 -22.05 21.21 -2.41
CA ALA A 172 -21.39 21.26 -1.12
C ALA A 172 -21.72 20.03 -0.25
N ASP A 173 -22.98 19.61 -0.22
CA ASP A 173 -23.42 18.43 0.52
C ASP A 173 -22.87 17.14 -0.07
N ASN A 174 -22.90 16.99 -1.40
CA ASN A 174 -22.29 15.87 -2.11
C ASN A 174 -20.78 15.78 -1.79
N ALA A 175 -20.05 16.91 -1.87
CA ALA A 175 -18.63 16.96 -1.53
C ALA A 175 -18.37 16.57 -0.07
N LYS A 176 -19.20 17.04 0.86
CA LYS A 176 -19.14 16.68 2.27
C LYS A 176 -19.39 15.20 2.50
N THR A 177 -20.39 14.61 1.84
CA THR A 177 -20.68 13.16 1.93
C THR A 177 -19.51 12.33 1.41
N ILE A 178 -18.92 12.71 0.27
CA ILE A 178 -17.72 12.06 -0.28
C ILE A 178 -16.57 12.14 0.73
N TYR A 179 -16.27 13.34 1.24
CA TYR A 179 -15.21 13.55 2.22
C TYR A 179 -15.40 12.71 3.50
N GLN A 180 -16.61 12.68 4.06
CA GLN A 180 -16.90 11.91 5.28
C GLN A 180 -16.76 10.40 5.05
N ARG A 181 -17.24 9.89 3.91
CA ARG A 181 -17.08 8.49 3.51
C ARG A 181 -15.60 8.14 3.40
N ASP A 182 -14.85 8.94 2.67
CA ASP A 182 -13.45 8.64 2.35
C ASP A 182 -12.54 8.80 3.58
N SER A 183 -12.83 9.76 4.46
CA SER A 183 -12.14 9.91 5.75
C SER A 183 -12.35 8.70 6.67
N LYS A 184 -13.59 8.20 6.75
CA LYS A 184 -13.92 6.99 7.52
C LYS A 184 -13.26 5.74 6.92
N GLU A 185 -13.28 5.61 5.60
CA GLU A 185 -12.63 4.49 4.89
C GLU A 185 -11.11 4.53 5.07
N ALA A 186 -10.48 5.71 4.95
CA ALA A 186 -9.06 5.91 5.21
C ALA A 186 -8.67 5.49 6.62
N GLY A 187 -9.44 5.89 7.65
CA GLY A 187 -9.21 5.45 9.03
C GLY A 187 -9.24 3.92 9.17
N SER A 188 -10.23 3.28 8.54
CA SER A 188 -10.38 1.82 8.55
C SER A 188 -9.22 1.11 7.83
N ILE A 189 -8.77 1.64 6.69
CA ILE A 189 -7.62 1.14 5.94
C ILE A 189 -6.34 1.28 6.76
N ILE A 190 -6.11 2.43 7.41
CA ILE A 190 -4.94 2.66 8.25
C ILE A 190 -4.92 1.67 9.43
N THR A 191 -6.05 1.47 10.12
CA THR A 191 -6.14 0.48 11.19
C THR A 191 -5.83 -0.93 10.69
N LEU A 192 -6.39 -1.33 9.54
CA LEU A 192 -6.11 -2.63 8.93
C LEU A 192 -4.62 -2.79 8.58
N LEU A 193 -4.00 -1.77 7.98
CA LEU A 193 -2.58 -1.79 7.65
C LEU A 193 -1.71 -1.95 8.91
N ILE A 194 -2.00 -1.22 9.99
CA ILE A 194 -1.29 -1.35 11.26
C ILE A 194 -1.39 -2.79 11.79
N ILE A 195 -2.58 -3.39 11.78
CA ILE A 195 -2.80 -4.76 12.24
C ILE A 195 -2.00 -5.75 11.38
N VAL A 196 -2.04 -5.61 10.05
CA VAL A 196 -1.33 -6.50 9.12
C VAL A 196 0.18 -6.37 9.28
N ILE A 197 0.71 -5.15 9.45
CA ILE A 197 2.13 -4.91 9.69
C ILE A 197 2.55 -5.53 11.03
N ALA A 198 1.78 -5.31 12.11
CA ALA A 198 2.07 -5.88 13.42
C ALA A 198 2.06 -7.43 13.37
N ALA A 199 1.05 -8.03 12.73
CA ALA A 199 0.97 -9.47 12.54
C ALA A 199 2.16 -10.01 11.71
N SER A 200 2.55 -9.30 10.65
CA SER A 200 3.70 -9.66 9.80
C SER A 200 5.03 -9.60 10.54
N LEU A 201 5.20 -8.62 11.44
CA LEU A 201 6.36 -8.51 12.32
C LEU A 201 6.44 -9.67 13.31
N VAL A 202 5.33 -9.96 14.01
CA VAL A 202 5.24 -11.09 14.95
C VAL A 202 5.53 -12.42 14.25
N LEU A 203 4.97 -12.61 13.06
CA LEU A 203 5.21 -13.81 12.24
C LEU A 203 6.68 -13.92 11.82
N SER A 204 7.28 -12.82 11.35
CA SER A 204 8.69 -12.79 10.93
C SER A 204 9.65 -13.12 12.08
N ILE A 205 9.41 -12.54 13.27
CA ILE A 205 10.18 -12.83 14.49
C ILE A 205 10.02 -14.30 14.90
N SER A 206 8.78 -14.81 14.90
CA SER A 206 8.49 -16.20 15.26
C SER A 206 9.20 -17.19 14.34
N ILE A 207 9.19 -16.93 13.03
CA ILE A 207 9.90 -17.74 12.03
C ILE A 207 11.42 -17.66 12.24
N GLY A 208 11.97 -16.46 12.49
CA GLY A 208 13.39 -16.28 12.78
C GLY A 208 13.86 -17.08 14.01
N LEU A 209 13.09 -17.06 15.09
CA LEU A 209 13.36 -17.85 16.30
C LEU A 209 13.26 -19.36 16.02
N LEU A 210 12.27 -19.78 15.23
CA LEU A 210 12.09 -21.17 14.83
C LEU A 210 13.27 -21.67 13.96
N MET A 211 13.75 -20.83 13.05
CA MET A 211 14.91 -21.14 12.19
C MET A 211 16.21 -21.21 13.00
N THR A 212 16.38 -20.33 13.99
CA THR A 212 17.50 -20.41 14.94
C THR A 212 17.52 -21.78 15.64
N ARG A 213 16.35 -22.31 16.03
CA ARG A 213 16.26 -23.65 16.64
C ARG A 213 16.47 -24.80 15.64
N LEU A 214 16.06 -24.65 14.38
CA LEU A 214 16.12 -25.72 13.38
C LEU A 214 17.44 -25.81 12.61
N ILE A 215 18.21 -24.72 12.56
CA ILE A 215 19.46 -24.62 11.78
C ILE A 215 20.61 -24.28 12.73
N THR A 216 20.56 -23.13 13.40
CA THR A 216 21.68 -22.63 14.20
C THR A 216 22.02 -23.55 15.38
N LYS A 217 21.01 -24.07 16.09
CA LYS A 217 21.24 -24.97 17.23
C LYS A 217 21.93 -26.28 16.81
N PRO A 218 21.43 -27.08 15.85
CA PRO A 218 22.13 -28.30 15.43
C PRO A 218 23.52 -28.06 14.85
N ILE A 219 23.76 -26.92 14.18
CA ILE A 219 25.10 -26.55 13.72
C ILE A 219 26.03 -26.34 14.92
N LYS A 220 25.61 -25.61 15.96
CA LYS A 220 26.39 -25.43 17.19
C LYS A 220 26.63 -26.75 17.91
N ASP A 221 25.64 -27.64 17.96
CA ASP A 221 25.77 -28.95 18.57
C ASP A 221 26.83 -29.80 17.84
N ILE A 222 26.83 -29.79 16.49
CA ILE A 222 27.86 -30.49 15.69
C ILE A 222 29.24 -29.84 15.88
N GLN A 223 29.32 -28.51 15.92
CA GLN A 223 30.58 -27.80 16.15
C GLN A 223 31.20 -28.16 17.51
N ALA A 224 30.39 -28.30 18.55
CA ALA A 224 30.85 -28.74 19.86
C ALA A 224 31.44 -30.17 19.82
N LEU A 225 30.81 -31.10 19.10
CA LEU A 225 31.33 -32.46 18.94
C LEU A 225 32.68 -32.50 18.23
N PHE A 226 32.88 -31.66 17.20
CA PHE A 226 34.18 -31.52 16.56
C PHE A 226 35.24 -30.98 17.53
N ALA A 227 34.90 -29.99 18.36
CA ALA A 227 35.82 -29.43 19.34
C ALA A 227 36.24 -30.45 20.43
N GLU A 228 35.34 -31.36 20.83
CA GLU A 228 35.67 -32.47 21.74
C GLU A 228 36.56 -33.52 21.05
N THR A 229 36.27 -33.83 19.78
CA THR A 229 37.09 -34.76 18.98
C THR A 229 38.49 -34.22 18.73
N GLU A 230 38.64 -32.92 18.51
CA GLU A 230 39.94 -32.25 18.34
C GLU A 230 40.81 -32.35 19.59
N GLN A 231 40.20 -32.43 20.78
CA GLN A 231 40.90 -32.67 22.05
C GLN A 231 41.28 -34.15 22.28
N GLY A 232 40.97 -35.03 21.32
CA GLY A 232 41.29 -36.45 21.37
C GLY A 232 40.19 -37.33 21.96
N ASP A 233 39.01 -36.79 22.27
CA ASP A 233 37.87 -37.61 22.70
C ASP A 233 37.09 -38.17 21.50
N PHE A 234 37.42 -39.42 21.13
CA PHE A 234 36.73 -40.17 20.07
C PHE A 234 35.56 -41.03 20.58
N THR A 235 35.05 -40.76 21.79
CA THR A 235 33.87 -41.45 22.34
C THR A 235 32.56 -40.69 22.09
N VAL A 236 32.66 -39.43 21.67
CA VAL A 236 31.54 -38.53 21.41
C VAL A 236 30.67 -38.99 20.24
N LYS A 237 29.37 -38.68 20.29
CA LYS A 237 28.40 -39.09 19.26
C LYS A 237 27.32 -38.05 19.05
N GLY A 238 27.12 -37.66 17.79
CA GLY A 238 26.04 -36.78 17.40
C GLY A 238 24.67 -37.44 17.46
N THR A 239 23.71 -36.76 18.09
CA THR A 239 22.34 -37.23 18.32
C THR A 239 21.32 -36.61 17.36
N TYR A 240 21.72 -35.61 16.57
CA TYR A 240 20.83 -34.95 15.63
C TYR A 240 20.45 -35.87 14.46
N GLN A 241 19.19 -36.31 14.45
CA GLN A 241 18.63 -37.13 13.38
C GLN A 241 17.66 -36.31 12.54
N SER A 242 17.96 -36.16 11.26
CA SER A 242 17.11 -35.49 10.27
C SER A 242 17.42 -36.03 8.88
N LYS A 243 16.51 -35.83 7.93
CA LYS A 243 16.74 -36.13 6.50
C LYS A 243 17.37 -34.96 5.73
N ASP A 244 17.69 -33.87 6.41
CA ASP A 244 18.32 -32.69 5.84
C ASP A 244 19.86 -32.78 5.82
N GLU A 245 20.50 -31.74 5.32
CA GLU A 245 21.96 -31.65 5.22
C GLU A 245 22.67 -31.74 6.59
N LEU A 246 22.04 -31.30 7.67
CA LEU A 246 22.62 -31.38 9.02
C LEU A 246 22.53 -32.80 9.60
N GLY A 247 21.46 -33.53 9.28
CA GLY A 247 21.34 -34.95 9.63
C GLY A 247 22.37 -35.80 8.87
N LEU A 248 22.57 -35.53 7.58
CA LEU A 248 23.61 -36.17 6.79
C LEU A 248 25.02 -35.84 7.30
N LEU A 249 25.26 -34.59 7.71
CA LEU A 249 26.52 -34.17 8.32
C LEU A 249 26.78 -34.89 9.65
N THR A 250 25.76 -34.97 10.51
CA THR A 250 25.85 -35.69 11.80
C THR A 250 26.15 -37.18 11.60
N ALA A 251 25.49 -37.81 10.62
CA ALA A 251 25.74 -39.21 10.28
C ALA A 251 27.17 -39.42 9.75
N SER A 252 27.68 -38.49 8.93
CA SER A 252 29.03 -38.54 8.40
C SER A 252 30.09 -38.34 9.49
N PHE A 253 29.86 -37.42 10.41
CA PHE A 253 30.69 -37.22 11.60
C PHE A 253 30.78 -38.51 12.44
N ASN A 254 29.64 -39.14 12.76
CA ASN A 254 29.61 -40.37 13.55
C ASN A 254 30.39 -41.52 12.86
N LYS A 255 30.32 -41.62 11.53
CA LYS A 255 31.10 -42.60 10.77
C LYS A 255 32.61 -42.33 10.84
N MET A 256 33.01 -41.06 10.75
CA MET A 256 34.41 -40.66 10.87
C MET A 256 34.98 -41.03 12.25
N VAL A 257 34.29 -40.67 13.35
CA VAL A 257 34.72 -40.99 14.72
C VAL A 257 34.83 -42.50 14.94
N ALA A 258 33.85 -43.28 14.44
CA ALA A 258 33.91 -44.75 14.51
C ALA A 258 35.12 -45.33 13.76
N GLY A 259 35.45 -44.78 12.59
CA GLY A 259 36.63 -45.18 11.82
C GLY A 259 37.94 -44.87 12.54
N VAL A 260 38.06 -43.67 13.12
CA VAL A 260 39.25 -43.29 13.91
C VAL A 260 39.40 -44.19 15.14
N ARG A 261 38.29 -44.47 15.85
CA ARG A 261 38.31 -45.38 17.00
C ARG A 261 38.77 -46.78 16.61
N SER A 262 38.28 -47.32 15.49
CA SER A 262 38.73 -48.63 14.99
C SER A 262 40.23 -48.64 14.69
N ILE A 263 40.77 -47.56 14.13
CA ILE A 263 42.22 -47.43 13.89
C ILE A 263 42.99 -47.44 15.22
N ILE A 264 42.53 -46.68 16.22
CA ILE A 264 43.16 -46.65 17.55
C ILE A 264 43.15 -48.04 18.19
N GLU A 265 42.02 -48.77 18.11
CA GLU A 265 41.90 -50.14 18.61
C GLU A 265 42.87 -51.10 17.91
N THR A 266 42.97 -51.04 16.57
CA THR A 266 43.94 -51.85 15.81
C THR A 266 45.40 -51.49 16.14
N VAL A 267 45.72 -50.21 16.33
CA VAL A 267 47.07 -49.77 16.74
C VAL A 267 47.39 -50.26 18.16
N GLY A 268 46.40 -50.25 19.07
CA GLY A 268 46.55 -50.80 20.41
C GLY A 268 46.81 -52.30 20.40
N GLU A 269 46.03 -53.06 19.63
CA GLU A 269 46.20 -54.52 19.49
C GLU A 269 47.57 -54.88 18.88
N THR A 270 47.96 -54.20 17.80
CA THR A 270 49.27 -54.41 17.17
C THR A 270 50.42 -54.02 18.11
N SER A 271 50.28 -52.94 18.90
CA SER A 271 51.29 -52.57 19.90
C SER A 271 51.41 -53.62 21.02
N HIS A 272 50.29 -54.19 21.48
CA HIS A 272 50.29 -55.30 22.43
C HIS A 272 50.97 -56.55 21.86
N GLN A 273 50.69 -56.88 20.60
CA GLN A 273 51.32 -58.00 19.92
C GLN A 273 52.84 -57.80 19.78
N VAL A 274 53.27 -56.59 19.38
CA VAL A 274 54.70 -56.23 19.31
C VAL A 274 55.37 -56.31 20.69
N ALA A 275 54.70 -55.84 21.75
CA ALA A 275 55.22 -55.92 23.12
C ALA A 275 55.36 -57.38 23.58
N SER A 276 54.36 -58.21 23.31
CA SER A 276 54.39 -59.65 23.63
C SER A 276 55.50 -60.38 22.88
N SER A 277 55.64 -60.16 21.56
CA SER A 277 56.73 -60.74 20.77
C SER A 277 58.10 -60.25 21.23
N SER A 278 58.22 -58.99 21.68
CA SER A 278 59.47 -58.46 22.24
C SER A 278 59.83 -59.13 23.58
N GLN A 279 58.85 -59.41 24.43
CA GLN A 279 59.05 -60.17 25.67
C GLN A 279 59.48 -61.61 25.39
N GLU A 280 58.83 -62.27 24.44
CA GLU A 280 59.19 -63.63 24.01
C GLU A 280 60.61 -63.68 23.44
N LEU A 281 60.96 -62.74 22.55
CA LEU A 281 62.30 -62.63 22.00
C LEU A 281 63.36 -62.36 23.10
N SER A 282 63.06 -61.49 24.06
CA SER A 282 63.94 -61.25 25.20
C SER A 282 64.15 -62.51 26.03
N ALA A 283 63.08 -63.28 26.28
CA ALA A 283 63.17 -64.55 27.00
C ALA A 283 64.02 -65.58 26.22
N SER A 284 63.81 -65.70 24.91
CA SER A 284 64.61 -66.58 24.04
C SER A 284 66.09 -66.16 23.96
N ALA A 285 66.39 -64.86 23.96
CA ALA A 285 67.76 -64.35 24.02
C ALA A 285 68.44 -64.67 25.36
N ASP A 286 67.69 -64.57 26.46
CA ASP A 286 68.16 -64.93 27.80
C ASP A 286 68.44 -66.44 27.91
N GLU A 287 67.56 -67.27 27.33
CA GLU A 287 67.73 -68.72 27.26
C GLU A 287 68.94 -69.10 26.40
N SER A 288 69.10 -68.46 25.23
CA SER A 288 70.28 -68.65 24.37
C SER A 288 71.58 -68.28 25.08
N THR A 289 71.56 -67.20 25.86
CA THR A 289 72.71 -66.78 26.68
C THR A 289 73.01 -67.79 27.79
N LYS A 290 71.97 -68.33 28.46
CA LYS A 290 72.13 -69.41 29.45
C LYS A 290 72.69 -70.70 28.81
N ALA A 291 72.21 -71.06 27.62
CA ALA A 291 72.72 -72.21 26.86
C ALA A 291 74.19 -72.03 26.44
N GLN A 292 74.57 -70.85 25.95
CA GLN A 292 75.97 -70.51 25.65
C GLN A 292 76.86 -70.58 26.89
N ARG A 293 76.39 -70.09 28.05
CA ARG A 293 77.12 -70.20 29.33
C ARG A 293 77.33 -71.67 29.74
N ARG A 294 76.30 -72.52 29.62
CA ARG A 294 76.42 -73.98 29.86
C ARG A 294 77.39 -74.66 28.90
N SER A 295 77.38 -74.29 27.62
CA SER A 295 78.33 -74.84 26.64
C SER A 295 79.77 -74.44 26.96
N ARG A 296 80.01 -73.22 27.45
CA ARG A 296 81.33 -72.76 27.90
C ARG A 296 81.82 -73.42 29.20
N SER A 297 80.93 -73.89 30.07
CA SER A 297 81.33 -74.61 31.30
C SER A 297 81.59 -76.11 31.10
N LEU A 298 81.32 -76.63 29.90
CA LEU A 298 81.54 -78.05 29.52
C LEU A 298 82.79 -78.23 28.63
N ARG A 299 83.59 -77.19 28.45
CA ARG A 299 84.93 -77.20 27.84
C ARG A 299 85.95 -76.88 28.90
#